data_AF-A0A7N2MKF8-F1
#
_entry.id   AF-A0A7N2MKF8-F1
#
_cell.length_a   1.000
_cell.length_b   1.000
_cell.length_c   1.000
_cell.angle_alpha   90.00
_cell.angle_beta   90.00
_cell.angle_gamma   90.00
#
_symmetry.space_group_name_H-M   'P 1'
#
loop_
_entity.id
_entity.type
_entity.pdbx_description
1 polymer ?
#
loop_
_entity_poly.entity_id
_entity_poly.type
_entity_poly.pdbx_seq_one_letter_code
_entity_poly.pdbx_strand_id
1 'polypeptide(L)'
;MKKKKIAVVDRISDLPESLLCHILSFLPTKESVATSILSTRWKLLWTLVPKLDLDSDEITASELLRGDEYFRQSQIKFAHVVSTVLAQQERGELRTFRLRWKFWWDGSHLDAKWVSNLFAALNNVKFLSFSPRGPEMQWNNFENIYPSSFQNLVKLIFVVSGNRWNVLLDLLQKAPNLETLFITTDYEIVGRNLHGKEPQYYPDNLSSLTSFYFRDFLGEKDEVELVKYILKEARVLKTATIEVSSGRSKESVLEKLSMFPRCSTTCLLRVE
;
A
#
# COMPACT_ATOMS: atom_id res chain seq x y z
N MET A 1 -1.91 -58.06 -21.49
CA MET A 1 -2.59 -56.83 -21.95
C MET A 1 -1.75 -55.62 -21.55
N LYS A 2 -1.18 -54.86 -22.51
CA LYS A 2 -0.50 -53.58 -22.21
C LYS A 2 -1.57 -52.50 -21.99
N LYS A 3 -1.59 -51.88 -20.80
CA LYS A 3 -2.47 -50.72 -20.54
C LYS A 3 -2.07 -49.58 -21.48
N LYS A 4 -3.01 -49.14 -22.32
CA LYS A 4 -2.85 -47.97 -23.20
C LYS A 4 -2.82 -46.73 -22.30
N LYS A 5 -1.68 -46.03 -22.23
CA LYS A 5 -1.54 -44.78 -21.47
C LYS A 5 -2.36 -43.72 -22.22
N ILE A 6 -3.50 -43.30 -21.65
CA ILE A 6 -4.26 -42.18 -22.19
C ILE A 6 -3.39 -40.94 -21.93
N ALA A 7 -2.86 -40.34 -22.99
CA ALA A 7 -2.18 -39.06 -22.90
C ALA A 7 -3.25 -38.00 -22.58
N VAL A 8 -3.26 -37.51 -21.35
CA VAL A 8 -4.04 -36.34 -20.99
C VAL A 8 -3.42 -35.16 -21.74
N VAL A 9 -4.14 -34.60 -22.70
CA VAL A 9 -3.68 -33.43 -23.48
C VAL A 9 -3.76 -32.21 -22.58
N ASP A 10 -2.62 -31.58 -22.31
CA ASP A 10 -2.55 -30.34 -21.53
C ASP A 10 -2.90 -29.12 -22.39
N ARG A 11 -4.20 -28.94 -22.60
CA ARG A 11 -4.74 -27.85 -23.43
C ARG A 11 -4.51 -26.46 -22.82
N ILE A 12 -4.25 -26.39 -21.51
CA ILE A 12 -4.03 -25.11 -20.83
C ILE A 12 -2.61 -24.64 -21.13
N SER A 13 -1.60 -25.50 -21.00
CA SER A 13 -0.22 -25.14 -21.33
C SER A 13 0.00 -24.81 -22.82
N ASP A 14 -0.93 -25.18 -23.70
CA ASP A 14 -0.91 -24.82 -25.13
C ASP A 14 -1.40 -23.39 -25.41
N LEU A 15 -2.04 -22.72 -24.45
CA LEU A 15 -2.54 -21.35 -24.62
C LEU A 15 -1.37 -20.34 -24.77
N PRO A 16 -1.52 -19.30 -25.61
CA PRO A 16 -0.58 -18.19 -25.67
C PRO A 16 -0.29 -17.57 -24.29
N GLU A 17 0.94 -17.09 -24.10
CA GLU A 17 1.40 -16.47 -22.85
C GLU A 17 0.45 -15.37 -22.35
N SER A 18 -0.05 -14.52 -23.25
CA SER A 18 -1.01 -13.47 -22.91
C SER A 18 -2.30 -13.98 -22.28
N LEU A 19 -2.83 -15.12 -22.75
CA LEU A 19 -4.03 -15.74 -22.18
C LEU A 19 -3.73 -16.40 -20.83
N LEU A 20 -2.55 -17.00 -20.68
CA LEU A 20 -2.12 -17.54 -19.40
C LEU A 20 -1.97 -16.44 -18.36
N CYS A 21 -1.29 -15.34 -18.69
CA CYS A 21 -1.17 -14.18 -17.81
C CYS A 21 -2.54 -13.56 -17.48
N HIS A 22 -3.46 -13.55 -18.45
CA HIS A 22 -4.83 -13.11 -18.20
C HIS A 22 -5.56 -14.02 -17.20
N ILE A 23 -5.46 -15.34 -17.33
CA ILE A 23 -6.00 -16.30 -16.35
C ILE A 23 -5.39 -16.06 -14.97
N LEU A 24 -4.05 -15.96 -14.90
CA LEU A 24 -3.32 -15.71 -13.65
C LEU A 24 -3.70 -14.38 -13.00
N SER A 25 -4.12 -13.36 -13.78
CA SER A 25 -4.54 -12.06 -13.25
C SER A 25 -5.83 -12.11 -12.41
N PHE A 26 -6.61 -13.18 -12.53
CA PHE A 26 -7.79 -13.43 -11.70
C PHE A 26 -7.46 -14.15 -10.38
N LEU A 27 -6.26 -14.71 -10.26
CA LEU A 27 -5.83 -15.42 -9.05
C LEU A 27 -5.18 -14.45 -8.04
N PRO A 28 -5.27 -14.74 -6.73
CA PRO A 28 -4.37 -14.15 -5.74
C PRO A 28 -2.91 -14.39 -6.12
N THR A 29 -2.02 -13.43 -5.79
CA THR A 29 -0.59 -13.52 -6.12
C THR A 29 0.02 -14.85 -5.71
N LYS A 30 -0.28 -15.32 -4.49
CA LYS A 30 0.24 -16.57 -3.94
C LYS A 30 -0.12 -17.77 -4.81
N GLU A 31 -1.37 -17.84 -5.26
CA GLU A 31 -1.86 -18.92 -6.12
C GLU A 31 -1.26 -18.81 -7.53
N SER A 32 -1.15 -17.59 -8.06
CA SER A 32 -0.48 -17.32 -9.33
C SER A 32 0.98 -17.80 -9.31
N VAL A 33 1.74 -17.45 -8.28
CA VAL A 33 3.11 -17.94 -8.07
C VAL A 33 3.14 -19.46 -7.93
N ALA A 34 2.18 -20.06 -7.21
CA ALA A 34 2.12 -21.52 -7.03
C ALA A 34 1.95 -22.27 -8.35
N THR A 35 1.36 -21.68 -9.39
CA THR A 35 1.28 -22.30 -10.72
C THR A 35 2.66 -22.58 -11.35
N SER A 36 3.72 -21.95 -10.85
CA SER A 36 5.11 -22.16 -11.29
C SER A 36 5.58 -23.62 -11.19
N ILE A 37 4.93 -24.43 -10.35
CA ILE A 37 5.27 -25.86 -10.18
C ILE A 37 4.64 -26.76 -11.26
N LEU A 38 3.67 -26.25 -12.04
CA LEU A 38 2.92 -27.05 -13.02
C LEU A 38 3.80 -27.47 -14.20
N SER A 39 4.63 -26.56 -14.72
CA SER A 39 5.66 -26.88 -15.70
C SER A 39 6.68 -25.74 -15.83
N THR A 40 7.77 -25.98 -16.56
CA THR A 40 8.80 -24.97 -16.86
C THR A 40 8.23 -23.73 -17.54
N ARG A 41 7.15 -23.86 -18.33
CA ARG A 41 6.46 -22.75 -18.99
C ARG A 41 5.83 -21.79 -17.98
N TRP A 42 5.29 -22.30 -16.88
CA TRP A 42 4.56 -21.50 -15.89
C TRP A 42 5.47 -20.76 -14.90
N LYS A 43 6.75 -21.15 -14.82
CA LYS A 43 7.69 -20.70 -13.79
C LYS A 43 7.80 -19.18 -13.63
N LEU A 44 7.66 -18.43 -14.72
CA LEU A 44 7.80 -16.97 -14.73
C LEU A 44 6.56 -16.24 -15.27
N LEU A 45 5.47 -16.93 -15.61
CA LEU A 45 4.27 -16.28 -16.17
C LEU A 45 3.63 -15.28 -15.21
N TRP A 46 3.70 -15.59 -13.92
CA TRP A 46 3.17 -14.73 -12.87
C TRP A 46 3.92 -13.38 -12.82
N THR A 47 5.17 -13.30 -13.30
CA THR A 47 5.94 -12.02 -13.31
C THR A 47 5.46 -11.04 -14.37
N LEU A 48 4.62 -11.50 -15.31
CA LEU A 48 4.02 -10.68 -16.35
C LEU A 48 2.62 -10.19 -15.96
N VAL A 49 2.10 -10.63 -14.81
CA VAL A 49 0.80 -10.20 -14.31
C VAL A 49 0.94 -8.76 -13.78
N PRO A 50 0.14 -7.79 -14.25
CA PRO A 50 0.31 -6.37 -13.91
C PRO A 50 -0.15 -6.01 -12.48
N LYS A 51 -0.52 -7.01 -11.68
CA LYS A 51 -1.04 -6.86 -10.32
C LYS A 51 -0.23 -7.74 -9.38
N LEU A 52 0.30 -7.11 -8.34
CA LEU A 52 1.01 -7.78 -7.27
C LEU A 52 0.41 -7.37 -5.92
N ASP A 53 -0.12 -8.35 -5.19
CA ASP A 53 -0.67 -8.21 -3.84
C ASP A 53 0.15 -9.09 -2.88
N LEU A 54 0.86 -8.45 -1.96
CA LEU A 54 1.69 -9.09 -0.94
C LEU A 54 1.15 -8.68 0.44
N ASP A 55 0.61 -9.65 1.17
CA ASP A 55 0.05 -9.46 2.51
C ASP A 55 0.73 -10.37 3.53
N SER A 56 1.35 -9.79 4.55
CA SER A 56 1.98 -10.52 5.65
C SER A 56 0.96 -11.23 6.55
N ASP A 57 -0.30 -10.79 6.59
CA ASP A 57 -1.31 -11.34 7.49
C ASP A 57 -1.73 -12.74 7.08
N GLU A 58 -1.85 -12.99 5.78
CA GLU A 58 -2.10 -14.33 5.22
C GLU A 58 -1.00 -15.34 5.57
N ILE A 59 0.20 -14.85 5.89
CA ILE A 59 1.38 -15.68 6.14
C ILE A 59 1.61 -15.88 7.65
N THR A 60 1.31 -14.86 8.45
CA THR A 60 1.71 -14.80 9.88
C THR A 60 0.57 -14.96 10.89
N ALA A 61 -0.70 -15.01 10.46
CA ALA A 61 -1.85 -15.14 11.37
C ALA A 61 -1.76 -16.36 12.31
N SER A 62 -1.22 -17.48 11.84
CA SER A 62 -1.00 -18.69 12.65
C SER A 62 0.25 -18.61 13.54
N GLU A 63 1.14 -17.66 13.30
CA GLU A 63 2.45 -17.54 13.93
C GLU A 63 2.46 -16.52 15.08
N LEU A 64 1.53 -15.56 15.06
CA LEU A 64 1.28 -14.65 16.19
C LEU A 64 1.00 -15.40 17.50
N LEU A 65 0.38 -16.59 17.41
CA LEU A 65 0.09 -17.45 18.56
C LEU A 65 1.31 -18.24 19.06
N ARG A 66 2.43 -18.24 18.31
CA ARG A 66 3.61 -19.08 18.58
C ARG A 66 4.76 -18.32 19.27
N GLY A 67 4.58 -17.03 19.54
CA GLY A 67 5.53 -16.17 20.26
C GLY A 67 6.41 -15.29 19.37
N ASP A 68 7.03 -14.28 19.99
CA ASP A 68 7.71 -13.17 19.30
C ASP A 68 8.85 -13.61 18.36
N GLU A 69 9.61 -14.64 18.72
CA GLU A 69 10.73 -15.12 17.91
C GLU A 69 10.26 -15.74 16.59
N TYR A 70 9.21 -16.57 16.63
CA TYR A 70 8.61 -17.16 15.43
C TYR A 70 8.03 -16.09 14.52
N PHE A 71 7.31 -15.15 15.11
CA PHE A 71 6.77 -14.01 14.38
C PHE A 71 7.90 -13.21 13.69
N ARG A 72 9.00 -12.94 14.39
CA ARG A 72 10.19 -12.26 13.82
C ARG A 72 10.76 -13.02 12.63
N GLN A 73 10.99 -14.32 12.75
CA GLN A 73 11.54 -15.13 11.67
C GLN A 73 10.66 -15.08 10.42
N SER A 74 9.35 -15.04 10.60
CA SER A 74 8.42 -15.00 9.48
C SER A 74 8.31 -13.65 8.81
N GLN A 75 8.48 -12.55 9.55
CA GLN A 75 8.65 -11.24 8.94
C GLN A 75 9.93 -11.14 8.11
N ILE A 76 11.03 -11.78 8.54
CA ILE A 76 12.27 -11.88 7.76
C ILE A 76 12.03 -12.69 6.48
N LYS A 77 11.36 -13.84 6.57
CA LYS A 77 10.99 -14.64 5.37
C LYS A 77 10.14 -13.83 4.40
N PHE A 78 9.17 -13.07 4.91
CA PHE A 78 8.34 -12.20 4.08
C PHE A 78 9.18 -11.13 3.36
N ALA A 79 10.11 -10.47 4.06
CA ALA A 79 11.03 -9.51 3.43
C ALA A 79 11.80 -10.13 2.26
N HIS A 80 12.30 -11.37 2.43
CA HIS A 80 13.00 -12.11 1.38
C HIS A 80 12.08 -12.46 0.21
N VAL A 81 10.83 -12.87 0.48
CA VAL A 81 9.82 -13.12 -0.56
C VAL A 81 9.55 -11.85 -1.35
N VAL A 82 9.33 -10.72 -0.66
CA VAL A 82 9.16 -9.41 -1.30
C VAL A 82 10.36 -9.11 -2.20
N SER A 83 11.60 -9.16 -1.70
CA SER A 83 12.79 -8.90 -2.52
C SER A 83 12.89 -9.80 -3.74
N THR A 84 12.66 -11.09 -3.55
CA THR A 84 12.75 -12.10 -4.62
C THR A 84 11.70 -11.82 -5.69
N VAL A 85 10.49 -11.48 -5.26
CA VAL A 85 9.39 -11.14 -6.16
C VAL A 85 9.72 -9.87 -6.94
N LEU A 86 10.14 -8.81 -6.25
CA LEU A 86 10.44 -7.52 -6.88
C LEU A 86 11.61 -7.61 -7.88
N ALA A 87 12.66 -8.37 -7.56
CA ALA A 87 13.77 -8.61 -8.48
C ALA A 87 13.36 -9.35 -9.76
N GLN A 88 12.24 -10.08 -9.74
CA GLN A 88 11.72 -10.79 -10.91
C GLN A 88 10.73 -9.95 -11.73
N GLN A 89 10.26 -8.82 -11.20
CA GLN A 89 9.31 -7.93 -11.85
C GLN A 89 9.96 -6.99 -12.89
N GLU A 90 11.29 -6.98 -13.05
CA GLU A 90 12.01 -6.14 -14.04
C GLU A 90 11.57 -6.36 -15.50
N ARG A 91 10.81 -7.43 -15.78
CA ARG A 91 10.31 -7.76 -17.13
C ARG A 91 8.87 -7.33 -17.40
N GLY A 92 8.13 -6.82 -16.41
CA GLY A 92 6.69 -6.56 -16.52
C GLY A 92 6.29 -5.10 -16.25
N GLU A 93 5.20 -4.65 -16.88
CA GLU A 93 4.53 -3.39 -16.52
C GLU A 93 3.69 -3.57 -15.25
N LEU A 94 4.30 -3.47 -14.07
CA LEU A 94 3.56 -3.52 -12.82
C LEU A 94 2.65 -2.29 -12.68
N ARG A 95 1.33 -2.47 -12.83
CA ARG A 95 0.35 -1.37 -12.77
C ARG A 95 -0.24 -1.18 -11.37
N THR A 96 -0.47 -2.29 -10.67
CA THR A 96 -1.06 -2.28 -9.32
C THR A 96 -0.15 -3.02 -8.36
N PHE A 97 0.25 -2.35 -7.29
CA PHE A 97 1.04 -2.94 -6.22
C PHE A 97 0.38 -2.68 -4.87
N ARG A 98 0.07 -3.76 -4.17
CA ARG A 98 -0.40 -3.72 -2.79
C ARG A 98 0.63 -4.43 -1.91
N LEU A 99 1.12 -3.72 -0.92
CA LEU A 99 2.00 -4.25 0.13
C LEU A 99 1.36 -3.95 1.49
N ARG A 100 0.81 -5.00 2.10
CA ARG A 100 0.37 -5.00 3.48
C ARG A 100 1.42 -5.71 4.31
N TRP A 101 2.14 -4.94 5.13
CA TRP A 101 3.26 -5.48 5.88
C TRP A 101 3.25 -5.07 7.35
N LYS A 102 3.05 -6.08 8.20
CA LYS A 102 3.20 -6.00 9.65
C LYS A 102 4.67 -5.96 10.05
N PHE A 103 5.30 -4.78 9.98
CA PHE A 103 6.64 -4.60 10.53
C PHE A 103 6.55 -4.39 12.05
N TRP A 104 7.36 -5.07 12.86
CA TRP A 104 7.36 -4.91 14.33
C TRP A 104 8.77 -4.82 14.92
N TRP A 105 9.78 -4.54 14.11
CA TRP A 105 11.18 -4.71 14.50
C TRP A 105 12.06 -3.60 13.94
N ASP A 106 13.23 -3.35 14.52
CA ASP A 106 14.14 -2.20 14.29
C ASP A 106 14.64 -1.95 12.84
N GLY A 107 14.25 -2.75 11.86
CA GLY A 107 14.73 -2.60 10.48
C GLY A 107 16.21 -2.92 10.30
N SER A 108 16.92 -3.42 11.32
CA SER A 108 18.36 -3.74 11.27
C SER A 108 18.78 -4.71 10.16
N HIS A 109 17.87 -5.51 9.62
CA HIS A 109 18.08 -6.48 8.53
C HIS A 109 17.55 -5.98 7.18
N LEU A 110 16.87 -4.82 7.15
CA LEU A 110 16.54 -4.15 5.89
C LEU A 110 17.68 -3.21 5.57
N ASP A 111 18.59 -3.69 4.74
CA ASP A 111 19.66 -2.85 4.23
C ASP A 111 19.12 -1.80 3.25
N ALA A 112 19.93 -0.78 2.97
CA ALA A 112 19.60 0.26 1.99
C ALA A 112 19.28 -0.33 0.60
N LYS A 113 19.83 -1.50 0.28
CA LYS A 113 19.61 -2.20 -0.99
C LYS A 113 18.19 -2.76 -1.08
N TRP A 114 17.66 -3.36 -0.02
CA TRP A 114 16.28 -3.83 0.05
C TRP A 114 15.31 -2.69 -0.21
N VAL A 115 15.52 -1.56 0.47
CA VAL A 115 14.67 -0.37 0.37
C VAL A 115 14.75 0.23 -1.03
N SER A 116 15.96 0.30 -1.61
CA SER A 116 16.17 0.74 -2.99
C SER A 116 15.42 -0.15 -4.00
N ASN A 117 15.48 -1.47 -3.83
CA ASN A 117 14.76 -2.42 -4.70
C ASN A 117 13.24 -2.29 -4.55
N LEU A 118 12.73 -2.09 -3.33
CA LEU A 118 11.32 -1.82 -3.10
C LEU A 118 10.88 -0.60 -3.90
N PHE A 119 11.58 0.52 -3.72
CA PHE A 119 11.22 1.77 -4.38
C PHE A 119 11.43 1.75 -5.90
N ALA A 120 12.44 1.03 -6.40
CA ALA A 120 12.61 0.80 -7.83
C ALA A 120 11.39 0.10 -8.43
N ALA A 121 10.86 -0.93 -7.75
CA ALA A 121 9.66 -1.62 -8.21
C ALA A 121 8.39 -0.75 -8.13
N LEU A 122 8.34 0.20 -7.20
CA LEU A 122 7.22 1.13 -7.04
C LEU A 122 7.19 2.24 -8.11
N ASN A 123 8.30 2.50 -8.80
CA ASN A 123 8.47 3.65 -9.69
C ASN A 123 7.43 3.72 -10.84
N ASN A 124 6.97 2.57 -11.33
CA ASN A 124 6.01 2.47 -12.44
C ASN A 124 4.56 2.18 -12.00
N VAL A 125 4.31 2.08 -10.70
CA VAL A 125 3.01 1.70 -10.15
C VAL A 125 2.00 2.83 -10.33
N LYS A 126 0.81 2.51 -10.84
CA LYS A 126 -0.34 3.44 -10.92
C LYS A 126 -1.20 3.44 -9.67
N PHE A 127 -1.30 2.27 -9.03
CA PHE A 127 -2.12 2.06 -7.83
C PHE A 127 -1.25 1.46 -6.73
N LEU A 128 -0.93 2.26 -5.72
CA LEU A 128 -0.18 1.84 -4.55
C LEU A 128 -1.11 1.70 -3.35
N SER A 129 -1.11 0.53 -2.73
CA SER A 129 -1.69 0.32 -1.42
C SER A 129 -0.56 -0.01 -0.45
N PHE A 130 -0.31 0.88 0.50
CA PHE A 130 0.82 0.80 1.40
C PHE A 130 0.36 0.89 2.86
N SER A 131 0.66 -0.15 3.63
CA SER A 131 0.33 -0.24 5.04
C SER A 131 1.60 -0.57 5.81
N PRO A 132 2.47 0.42 6.09
CA PRO A 132 3.54 0.20 7.04
C PRO A 132 2.91 -0.14 8.40
N ARG A 133 3.46 -1.06 9.16
CA ARG A 133 3.22 -1.19 10.62
C ARG A 133 4.57 -1.08 11.35
N GLY A 134 4.63 -1.00 12.68
CA GLY A 134 5.89 -0.92 13.46
C GLY A 134 6.31 0.46 14.02
N PRO A 135 7.36 0.52 14.86
CA PRO A 135 7.81 1.75 15.54
C PRO A 135 8.24 2.89 14.60
N GLU A 136 7.98 4.14 15.01
CA GLU A 136 8.23 5.38 14.24
C GLU A 136 9.71 5.58 13.83
N MET A 137 10.66 5.23 14.71
CA MET A 137 12.11 5.49 14.53
C MET A 137 12.72 4.86 13.26
N GLN A 138 12.00 3.96 12.59
CA GLN A 138 12.52 3.14 11.50
C GLN A 138 12.21 3.70 10.11
N TRP A 139 11.30 4.68 10.01
CA TRP A 139 10.91 5.27 8.72
C TRP A 139 11.48 6.68 8.48
N ASN A 140 12.02 7.32 9.51
CA ASN A 140 12.52 8.70 9.46
C ASN A 140 13.90 8.85 8.78
N ASN A 141 14.50 7.77 8.24
CA ASN A 141 15.85 7.77 7.65
C ASN A 141 15.89 7.48 6.14
N PHE A 142 14.75 7.53 5.44
CA PHE A 142 14.69 7.12 4.04
C PHE A 142 14.79 8.25 3.01
N GLU A 143 15.04 9.49 3.44
CA GLU A 143 15.10 10.68 2.55
C GLU A 143 15.99 10.46 1.31
N ASN A 144 17.08 9.70 1.44
CA ASN A 144 18.03 9.39 0.37
C ASN A 144 17.74 8.11 -0.45
N ILE A 145 16.71 7.32 -0.11
CA ILE A 145 16.44 6.00 -0.72
C ILE A 145 15.11 5.95 -1.50
N TYR A 146 14.21 6.88 -1.23
CA TYR A 146 13.02 7.04 -2.06
C TYR A 146 13.40 7.33 -3.53
N PRO A 147 12.59 6.88 -4.51
CA PRO A 147 12.82 7.24 -5.89
C PRO A 147 12.63 8.75 -6.03
N SER A 148 13.30 9.35 -7.01
CA SER A 148 13.23 10.80 -7.24
C SER A 148 11.81 11.28 -7.52
N SER A 149 10.93 10.41 -8.05
CA SER A 149 9.50 10.70 -8.22
C SER A 149 8.67 9.44 -8.54
N PHE A 150 7.43 9.38 -8.06
CA PHE A 150 6.39 8.44 -8.46
C PHE A 150 5.49 9.05 -9.56
N GLN A 151 6.06 9.30 -10.74
CA GLN A 151 5.36 10.00 -11.85
C GLN A 151 4.10 9.28 -12.35
N ASN A 152 4.04 7.96 -12.20
CA ASN A 152 2.91 7.17 -12.69
C ASN A 152 1.82 6.95 -11.65
N LEU A 153 2.05 7.34 -10.38
CA LEU A 153 1.15 7.03 -9.29
C LEU A 153 -0.10 7.91 -9.33
N VAL A 154 -1.26 7.29 -9.59
CA VAL A 154 -2.57 7.94 -9.71
C VAL A 154 -3.40 7.76 -8.45
N LYS A 155 -3.26 6.62 -7.77
CA LYS A 155 -4.01 6.31 -6.56
C LYS A 155 -3.09 5.77 -5.47
N LEU A 156 -3.22 6.37 -4.29
CA LEU A 156 -2.55 5.95 -3.06
C LEU A 156 -3.61 5.55 -2.03
N ILE A 157 -3.52 4.32 -1.55
CA ILE A 157 -4.21 3.85 -0.34
C ILE A 157 -3.15 3.73 0.74
N PHE A 158 -3.28 4.51 1.81
CA PHE A 158 -2.32 4.53 2.89
C PHE A 158 -3.01 4.18 4.21
N VAL A 159 -2.49 3.17 4.91
CA VAL A 159 -2.96 2.84 6.25
C VAL A 159 -2.05 3.52 7.26
N VAL A 160 -2.62 4.46 8.01
CA VAL A 160 -1.92 5.18 9.09
C VAL A 160 -2.12 4.38 10.37
N SER A 161 -1.02 4.04 11.04
CA SER A 161 -1.08 3.49 12.40
C SER A 161 -0.07 4.25 13.26
N GLY A 162 -0.52 4.91 14.33
CA GLY A 162 0.31 5.80 15.14
C GLY A 162 0.84 7.00 14.33
N ASN A 163 2.09 7.39 14.58
CA ASN A 163 2.65 8.69 14.16
C ASN A 163 3.22 8.73 12.72
N ARG A 164 2.74 7.91 11.79
CA ARG A 164 3.44 7.70 10.49
C ARG A 164 3.05 8.69 9.38
N TRP A 165 2.67 9.90 9.77
CA TRP A 165 2.32 10.96 8.84
C TRP A 165 3.48 11.35 7.92
N ASN A 166 4.72 11.36 8.42
CA ASN A 166 5.89 11.74 7.60
C ASN A 166 6.06 10.84 6.37
N VAL A 167 5.83 9.53 6.50
CA VAL A 167 5.93 8.60 5.36
C VAL A 167 4.86 8.89 4.31
N LEU A 168 3.64 9.17 4.76
CA LEU A 168 2.57 9.60 3.85
C LEU A 168 2.98 10.89 3.14
N LEU A 169 3.49 11.88 3.88
CA LEU A 169 3.85 13.19 3.34
C LEU A 169 5.03 13.12 2.37
N ASP A 170 6.04 12.28 2.64
CA ASP A 170 7.14 11.98 1.72
C ASP A 170 6.63 11.39 0.39
N LEU A 171 5.68 10.45 0.47
CA LEU A 171 5.05 9.86 -0.71
C LEU A 171 4.25 10.89 -1.50
N LEU A 172 3.46 11.73 -0.81
CA LEU A 172 2.70 12.81 -1.43
C LEU A 172 3.62 13.81 -2.13
N GLN A 173 4.73 14.21 -1.49
CA GLN A 173 5.72 15.10 -2.08
C GLN A 173 6.27 14.56 -3.40
N LYS A 174 6.48 13.23 -3.47
CA LYS A 174 7.08 12.55 -4.62
C LYS A 174 6.08 12.10 -5.68
N ALA A 175 4.77 12.26 -5.47
CA ALA A 175 3.71 11.79 -6.36
C ALA A 175 2.92 12.94 -7.04
N PRO A 176 3.51 13.63 -8.04
CA PRO A 176 2.92 14.84 -8.64
C PRO A 176 1.61 14.62 -9.40
N ASN A 177 1.37 13.40 -9.87
CA ASN A 177 0.19 13.05 -10.67
C ASN A 177 -0.86 12.28 -9.84
N LEU A 178 -0.79 12.36 -8.51
CA LEU A 178 -1.74 11.68 -7.64
C LEU A 178 -3.13 12.30 -7.74
N GLU A 179 -4.11 11.51 -8.17
CA GLU A 179 -5.50 11.94 -8.34
C GLU A 179 -6.39 11.50 -7.18
N THR A 180 -6.10 10.35 -6.57
CA THR A 180 -6.91 9.75 -5.49
C THR A 180 -6.06 9.40 -4.28
N LEU A 181 -6.42 9.94 -3.12
CA LEU A 181 -5.84 9.59 -1.84
C LEU A 181 -6.90 8.94 -0.94
N PHE A 182 -6.62 7.73 -0.47
CA PHE A 182 -7.43 7.01 0.50
C PHE A 182 -6.61 6.75 1.76
N ILE A 183 -7.13 7.16 2.91
CA ILE A 183 -6.50 6.98 4.20
C ILE A 183 -7.38 6.07 5.04
N THR A 184 -6.77 5.20 5.83
CA THR A 184 -7.44 4.39 6.84
C THR A 184 -6.63 4.43 8.11
N THR A 185 -7.26 4.66 9.25
CA THR A 185 -6.56 4.53 10.52
C THR A 185 -6.68 3.10 11.05
N ASP A 186 -5.54 2.51 11.43
CA ASP A 186 -5.47 1.19 12.05
C ASP A 186 -5.06 1.34 13.52
N TYR A 187 -6.05 1.18 14.41
CA TYR A 187 -5.89 1.30 15.86
C TYR A 187 -5.60 -0.05 16.55
N GLU A 188 -5.48 -1.16 15.83
CA GLU A 188 -5.41 -2.51 16.44
C GLU A 188 -4.14 -2.77 17.27
N ILE A 189 -3.16 -1.85 17.28
CA ILE A 189 -1.82 -2.10 17.85
C ILE A 189 -1.37 -1.05 18.88
N VAL A 190 -2.09 0.04 19.09
CA VAL A 190 -1.56 1.12 19.94
C VAL A 190 -2.08 1.03 21.36
N GLY A 191 -1.27 0.41 22.23
CA GLY A 191 -1.29 0.74 23.64
C GLY A 191 -1.23 2.26 23.80
N ARG A 192 -2.29 2.82 24.38
CA ARG A 192 -2.45 4.23 24.76
C ARG A 192 -1.10 4.78 25.24
N ASN A 193 -0.48 5.70 24.47
CA ASN A 193 0.64 6.61 24.84
C ASN A 193 1.61 6.94 23.68
N LEU A 194 1.17 6.90 22.42
CA LEU A 194 1.87 7.61 21.36
C LEU A 194 1.17 8.96 21.17
N HIS A 195 1.58 9.96 21.94
CA HIS A 195 1.26 11.35 21.60
C HIS A 195 1.95 11.64 20.27
N GLY A 196 1.15 11.76 19.20
CA GLY A 196 1.66 12.01 17.87
C GLY A 196 2.45 13.31 17.82
N LYS A 197 3.69 13.22 17.33
CA LYS A 197 4.37 14.41 16.82
C LYS A 197 3.64 14.82 15.55
N GLU A 198 3.25 16.09 15.51
CA GLU A 198 2.67 16.67 14.30
C GLU A 198 3.61 16.48 13.11
N PRO A 199 3.05 16.38 11.89
CA PRO A 199 3.82 16.57 10.66
C PRO A 199 4.77 17.76 10.79
N GLN A 200 6.08 17.52 10.58
CA GLN A 200 7.06 18.61 10.65
C GLN A 200 7.02 19.51 9.42
N TYR A 201 6.38 19.03 8.34
CA TYR A 201 6.25 19.71 7.06
C TYR A 201 5.01 19.22 6.33
N TYR A 202 4.50 20.01 5.39
CA TYR A 202 3.42 19.67 4.50
C TYR A 202 3.85 19.96 3.05
N PRO A 203 3.78 18.99 2.12
CA PRO A 203 4.28 19.19 0.76
C PRO A 203 3.38 20.10 -0.07
N ASP A 204 3.95 20.85 -1.01
CA ASP A 204 3.17 21.73 -1.90
C ASP A 204 2.46 20.97 -3.05
N ASN A 205 2.64 19.65 -3.11
CA ASN A 205 2.35 18.82 -4.28
C ASN A 205 1.02 18.08 -4.20
N LEU A 206 -0.10 18.81 -4.17
CA LEU A 206 -1.47 18.26 -4.24
C LEU A 206 -2.27 18.82 -5.43
N SER A 207 -1.59 19.37 -6.43
CA SER A 207 -2.20 20.08 -7.56
C SER A 207 -3.08 19.20 -8.45
N SER A 208 -2.83 17.88 -8.47
CA SER A 208 -3.57 16.89 -9.26
C SER A 208 -4.67 16.17 -8.47
N LEU A 209 -4.74 16.38 -7.15
CA LEU A 209 -5.61 15.58 -6.29
C LEU A 209 -7.09 15.95 -6.50
N THR A 210 -7.88 14.99 -6.98
CA THR A 210 -9.32 15.17 -7.27
C THR A 210 -10.23 14.53 -6.24
N SER A 211 -9.75 13.46 -5.60
CA SER A 211 -10.56 12.64 -4.69
C SER A 211 -9.79 12.32 -3.42
N PHE A 212 -10.40 12.62 -2.27
CA PHE A 212 -9.86 12.32 -0.96
C PHE A 212 -10.87 11.53 -0.14
N TYR A 213 -10.41 10.45 0.48
CA TYR A 213 -11.22 9.62 1.37
C TYR A 213 -10.44 9.34 2.66
N PHE A 214 -11.07 9.54 3.80
CA PHE A 214 -10.52 9.19 5.11
C PHE A 214 -11.48 8.22 5.80
N ARG A 215 -11.02 6.99 6.05
CA ARG A 215 -11.72 5.96 6.81
C ARG A 215 -11.32 5.95 8.28
N ASP A 216 -12.28 5.65 9.15
CA ASP A 216 -12.10 5.46 10.59
C ASP A 216 -11.58 6.73 11.27
N PHE A 217 -12.10 7.90 10.87
CA PHE A 217 -11.67 9.19 11.40
C PHE A 217 -12.13 9.37 12.86
N LEU A 218 -11.18 9.56 13.77
CA LEU A 218 -11.45 9.90 15.17
C LEU A 218 -11.55 11.41 15.39
N GLY A 219 -10.97 12.25 14.54
CA GLY A 219 -10.92 13.69 14.74
C GLY A 219 -9.86 14.13 15.76
N GLU A 220 -8.83 13.31 15.92
CA GLU A 220 -7.61 13.67 16.64
C GLU A 220 -6.90 14.85 15.96
N LYS A 221 -6.02 15.53 16.69
CA LYS A 221 -5.42 16.80 16.24
C LYS A 221 -4.68 16.66 14.90
N ASP A 222 -3.88 15.61 14.77
CA ASP A 222 -3.11 15.25 13.59
C ASP A 222 -3.99 14.89 12.39
N GLU A 223 -5.05 14.12 12.60
CA GLU A 223 -6.03 13.79 11.55
C GLU A 223 -6.72 15.05 11.02
N VAL A 224 -7.13 15.94 11.93
CA VAL A 224 -7.79 17.22 11.59
C VAL A 224 -6.84 18.13 10.82
N GLU A 225 -5.57 18.24 11.24
CA GLU A 225 -4.58 19.07 10.55
C GLU A 225 -4.26 18.53 9.15
N LEU A 226 -4.22 17.21 8.95
CA LEU A 226 -4.09 16.64 7.61
C LEU A 226 -5.27 17.00 6.71
N VAL A 227 -6.50 16.83 7.20
CA VAL A 227 -7.71 17.17 6.42
C VAL A 227 -7.69 18.66 6.06
N LYS A 228 -7.36 19.52 7.03
CA LYS A 228 -7.22 20.96 6.82
C LYS A 228 -6.17 21.29 5.75
N TYR A 229 -5.01 20.65 5.81
CA TYR A 229 -3.95 20.79 4.80
C TYR A 229 -4.46 20.40 3.40
N ILE A 230 -5.09 19.23 3.26
CA ILE A 230 -5.60 18.76 1.97
C ILE A 230 -6.64 19.73 1.40
N LEU A 231 -7.60 20.18 2.22
CA LEU A 231 -8.63 21.13 1.79
C LEU A 231 -8.02 22.47 1.34
N LYS A 232 -6.95 22.92 1.99
CA LYS A 232 -6.28 24.19 1.71
C LYS A 232 -5.35 24.14 0.50
N GLU A 233 -4.75 23.00 0.18
CA GLU A 233 -3.73 22.91 -0.89
C GLU A 233 -4.23 22.22 -2.17
N ALA A 234 -5.22 21.32 -2.08
CA ALA A 234 -5.74 20.60 -3.24
C ALA A 234 -6.71 21.46 -4.10
N ARG A 235 -6.14 22.14 -5.11
CA ARG A 235 -6.86 23.11 -5.97
C ARG A 235 -7.95 22.51 -6.85
N VAL A 236 -7.79 21.26 -7.28
CA VAL A 236 -8.72 20.57 -8.21
C VAL A 236 -9.58 19.52 -7.50
N LEU A 237 -9.61 19.54 -6.17
CA LEU A 237 -10.35 18.59 -5.35
C LEU A 237 -11.85 18.66 -5.64
N LYS A 238 -12.45 17.54 -6.04
CA LYS A 238 -13.88 17.43 -6.36
C LYS A 238 -14.67 16.88 -5.18
N THR A 239 -14.11 15.88 -4.48
CA THR A 239 -14.77 15.22 -3.36
C THR A 239 -13.78 14.95 -2.23
N ALA A 240 -14.19 15.29 -1.01
CA ALA A 240 -13.54 14.89 0.23
C ALA A 240 -14.57 14.16 1.08
N THR A 241 -14.37 12.86 1.32
CA THR A 241 -15.26 12.04 2.15
C THR A 241 -14.53 11.62 3.42
N ILE A 242 -15.16 11.88 4.57
CA ILE A 242 -14.66 11.52 5.89
C ILE A 242 -15.64 10.54 6.52
N GLU A 243 -15.27 9.27 6.60
CA GLU A 243 -16.02 8.22 7.28
C GLU A 243 -15.61 8.22 8.76
N VAL A 244 -16.53 8.64 9.64
CA VAL A 244 -16.25 8.76 11.08
C VAL A 244 -16.30 7.41 11.76
N SER A 245 -15.40 7.19 12.71
CA SER A 245 -15.40 5.99 13.54
C SER A 245 -16.72 5.87 14.33
N SER A 246 -17.11 4.63 14.67
CA SER A 246 -18.29 4.37 15.51
C SER A 246 -18.24 5.15 16.83
N GLY A 247 -19.32 5.87 17.15
CA GLY A 247 -19.44 6.64 18.40
C GLY A 247 -19.07 8.13 18.30
N ARG A 248 -18.68 8.62 17.12
CA ARG A 248 -18.53 10.06 16.85
C ARG A 248 -19.78 10.64 16.17
N SER A 249 -20.07 11.92 16.43
CA SER A 249 -21.14 12.65 15.73
C SER A 249 -20.64 13.13 14.37
N LYS A 250 -21.37 12.79 13.32
CA LYS A 250 -21.08 13.22 11.94
C LYS A 250 -21.27 14.72 11.80
N GLU A 251 -22.29 15.26 12.45
CA GLU A 251 -22.66 16.68 12.44
C GLU A 251 -21.56 17.53 13.05
N SER A 252 -21.06 17.15 14.23
CA SER A 252 -19.98 17.87 14.92
C SER A 252 -18.68 17.87 14.11
N VAL A 253 -18.35 16.73 13.48
CA VAL A 253 -17.18 16.65 12.59
C VAL A 253 -17.37 17.52 11.35
N LEU A 254 -18.55 17.48 10.72
CA LEU A 254 -18.86 18.29 9.55
C LEU A 254 -18.79 19.79 9.86
N GLU A 255 -19.38 20.23 10.97
CA GLU A 255 -19.32 21.63 11.43
C GLU A 255 -17.87 22.08 11.60
N LYS A 256 -17.06 21.28 12.31
CA LYS A 256 -15.64 21.58 12.56
C LYS A 256 -14.84 21.68 11.26
N LEU A 257 -14.97 20.69 10.36
CA LEU A 257 -14.19 20.65 9.11
C LEU A 257 -14.66 21.69 8.10
N SER A 258 -15.94 22.09 8.13
CA SER A 258 -16.50 23.11 7.23
C SER A 258 -15.99 24.52 7.50
N MET A 259 -15.43 24.78 8.69
CA MET A 259 -14.80 26.07 9.01
C MET A 259 -13.46 26.28 8.28
N PHE A 260 -12.85 25.23 7.74
CA PHE A 260 -11.56 25.34 7.08
C PHE A 260 -11.68 25.91 5.67
N PRO A 261 -10.75 26.81 5.27
CA PRO A 261 -10.74 27.33 3.91
C PRO A 261 -10.47 26.20 2.92
N ARG A 262 -11.21 26.22 1.81
CA ARG A 262 -11.05 25.26 0.70
C ARG A 262 -10.47 25.99 -0.50
N CYS A 263 -9.39 25.46 -1.07
CA CYS A 263 -8.82 26.01 -2.29
C CYS A 263 -9.68 25.70 -3.51
N SER A 264 -10.20 24.47 -3.58
CA SER A 264 -11.21 24.12 -4.57
C SER A 264 -12.59 24.62 -4.15
N THR A 265 -13.15 25.54 -4.94
CA THR A 265 -14.51 26.07 -4.77
C THR A 265 -15.60 25.06 -5.13
N THR A 266 -15.24 23.99 -5.84
CA THR A 266 -16.17 22.94 -6.30
C THR A 266 -16.14 21.70 -5.42
N CYS A 267 -15.24 21.65 -4.42
CA CYS A 267 -15.08 20.49 -3.55
C CYS A 267 -16.33 20.24 -2.70
N LEU A 268 -16.91 19.06 -2.87
CA LEU A 268 -17.97 18.55 -2.00
C LEU A 268 -17.35 17.82 -0.80
N LEU A 269 -17.49 18.40 0.39
CA LEU A 269 -17.12 17.76 1.66
C LEU A 269 -18.31 16.92 2.16
N ARG A 270 -18.07 15.63 2.39
CA ARG A 270 -19.04 14.67 2.92
C ARG A 270 -18.49 14.08 4.22
N VAL A 271 -19.35 13.93 5.21
CA VAL A 271 -19.05 13.21 6.45
C VAL A 271 -20.06 12.07 6.55
N GLU A 272 -19.54 10.85 6.58
CA GLU A 272 -20.30 9.59 6.52
C GLU A 272 -20.11 8.75 7.77
#